data_AF-A0A2R5L1B4-F1
#
_entry.id   AF-A0A2R5L1B4-F1
#
_cell.length_a   1.000
_cell.length_b   1.000
_cell.length_c   1.000
_cell.angle_alpha   90.00
_cell.angle_beta   90.00
_cell.angle_gamma   90.00
#
_symmetry.space_group_name_H-M   'P 1'
#
loop_
_entity.id
_entity.type
_entity.pdbx_description
1 polymer ?
#
loop_
_entity_poly.entity_id
_entity_poly.type
_entity_poly.pdbx_seq_one_letter_code
_entity_poly.pdbx_strand_id
1 'polypeptide(L)'
;DPQTSSDAASKQPSVQETSKAAQEAGVRQLVQVLSVRHNHSQARTIANIIRSLAQANTIPPRLVCICLLNHEQLKPENRVFWSTAFSLIRHIIAGVDYKGVREIMKMCLERCRLLPGELRHSQVPSMAVLKELLCLICDPTAALLPAYFIVNELLKLCPDYHRWPHWEVSRLLTDFVENFQRAAQLLSIVNRTKLRPVVEHSGHCGWSISSWKLDCSTLKFGLKGTLPYCSELLSPQPQLLNHVLRQPYSKEMVCSMIDMSKKKQRCVALEEQLINLMISSLRICHATDLYNQSNRTITADAATTPTSAA
;
A
#
# COMPACT_ATOMS: atom_id res chain seq x y z
N ASP A 1 42.70 33.28 -34.47
CA ASP A 1 41.87 34.07 -33.53
C ASP A 1 40.44 34.20 -34.02
N PRO A 2 39.42 34.16 -33.14
CA PRO A 2 39.41 33.58 -31.78
C PRO A 2 38.24 32.57 -31.61
N GLN A 3 38.50 31.41 -31.01
CA GLN A 3 38.19 31.07 -29.61
C GLN A 3 36.70 31.15 -29.22
N THR A 4 36.07 29.98 -29.13
CA THR A 4 35.06 29.71 -28.11
C THR A 4 35.53 28.51 -27.29
N SER A 5 36.48 28.80 -26.42
CA SER A 5 36.69 28.07 -25.17
C SER A 5 35.62 28.52 -24.19
N SER A 6 34.70 27.63 -23.82
CA SER A 6 33.92 27.82 -22.58
C SER A 6 33.68 26.46 -21.91
N ASP A 7 34.35 26.33 -20.76
CA ASP A 7 33.86 25.64 -19.57
C ASP A 7 33.73 24.12 -19.58
N ALA A 8 34.90 23.46 -19.67
CA ALA A 8 35.12 22.21 -18.94
C ALA A 8 35.53 22.53 -17.49
N ALA A 9 34.59 23.05 -16.69
CA ALA A 9 34.77 23.18 -15.25
C ALA A 9 34.65 21.78 -14.60
N SER A 10 35.78 21.08 -14.52
CA SER A 10 35.93 19.87 -13.72
C SER A 10 35.71 20.21 -12.25
N LYS A 11 34.49 19.97 -11.74
CA LYS A 11 34.21 19.95 -10.30
C LYS A 11 35.07 18.85 -9.67
N GLN A 12 36.21 19.22 -9.07
CA GLN A 12 36.95 18.33 -8.19
C GLN A 12 36.04 17.96 -7.01
N PRO A 13 35.87 16.65 -6.69
CA PRO A 13 35.05 16.24 -5.56
C PRO A 13 35.67 16.77 -4.27
N SER A 14 34.81 17.25 -3.38
CA SER A 14 35.21 17.83 -2.10
C SER A 14 35.95 16.79 -1.23
N VAL A 15 36.92 17.21 -0.43
CA VAL A 15 37.72 16.32 0.46
C VAL A 15 36.84 15.49 1.42
N GLN A 16 35.62 15.96 1.73
CA GLN A 16 34.65 15.21 2.52
C GLN A 16 33.98 14.07 1.75
N GLU A 17 33.80 14.19 0.44
CA GLU A 17 33.22 13.12 -0.40
C GLU A 17 34.20 11.98 -0.60
N THR A 18 35.49 12.28 -0.75
CA THR A 18 36.54 11.25 -0.89
C THR A 18 36.71 10.43 0.40
N SER A 19 36.63 11.07 1.57
CA SER A 19 36.67 10.39 2.87
C SER A 19 35.47 9.46 3.10
N LYS A 20 34.26 9.90 2.75
CA LYS A 20 33.05 9.06 2.83
C LYS A 20 33.08 7.87 1.87
N ALA A 21 33.56 8.08 0.64
CA ALA A 21 33.72 7.01 -0.34
C ALA A 21 34.76 5.97 0.11
N ALA A 22 35.87 6.40 0.73
CA ALA A 22 36.87 5.51 1.29
C ALA A 22 36.31 4.69 2.46
N GLN A 23 35.51 5.31 3.34
CA GLN A 23 34.83 4.64 4.44
C GLN A 23 33.85 3.57 3.93
N GLU A 24 33.06 3.90 2.90
CA GLU A 24 32.16 2.94 2.25
C GLU A 24 32.91 1.78 1.59
N ALA A 25 34.02 2.05 0.89
CA ALA A 25 34.86 1.02 0.32
C ALA A 25 35.43 0.07 1.41
N GLY A 26 35.86 0.64 2.54
CA GLY A 26 36.33 -0.13 3.70
C GLY A 26 35.25 -1.03 4.29
N VAL A 27 34.02 -0.51 4.47
CA VAL A 27 32.87 -1.31 4.93
C VAL A 27 32.56 -2.43 3.94
N ARG A 28 32.53 -2.14 2.65
CA ARG A 28 32.28 -3.16 1.60
C ARG A 28 33.35 -4.25 1.64
N GLN A 29 34.63 -3.92 1.84
CA GLN A 29 35.68 -4.92 1.99
C GLN A 29 35.50 -5.78 3.26
N LEU A 30 35.14 -5.17 4.40
CA LEU A 30 34.88 -5.93 5.63
C LEU A 30 33.70 -6.90 5.45
N VAL A 31 32.64 -6.46 4.77
CA VAL A 31 31.49 -7.30 4.44
C VAL A 31 31.88 -8.41 3.45
N GLN A 32 32.69 -8.10 2.44
CA GLN A 32 33.22 -9.09 1.50
C GLN A 32 34.03 -10.16 2.25
N VAL A 33 34.93 -9.76 3.14
CA VAL A 33 35.72 -10.69 3.96
C VAL A 33 34.82 -11.54 4.85
N LEU A 34 33.76 -10.97 5.41
CA LEU A 34 32.77 -11.70 6.20
C LEU A 34 32.00 -12.74 5.34
N SER A 35 31.67 -12.39 4.10
CA SER A 35 30.87 -13.23 3.20
C SER A 35 31.53 -14.55 2.80
N VAL A 36 32.87 -14.57 2.72
CA VAL A 36 33.67 -15.72 2.31
C VAL A 36 33.98 -16.65 3.50
N ARG A 37 33.65 -16.27 4.74
CA ARG A 37 33.93 -17.11 5.91
C ARG A 37 32.91 -18.23 6.06
N HIS A 38 33.42 -19.45 6.16
CA HIS A 38 32.62 -20.65 6.46
C HIS A 38 32.68 -21.04 7.95
N ASN A 39 33.59 -20.45 8.73
CA ASN A 39 33.71 -20.75 10.15
C ASN A 39 32.92 -19.73 10.99
N HIS A 40 32.01 -20.24 11.83
CA HIS A 40 31.19 -19.43 12.74
C HIS A 40 32.01 -18.59 13.72
N SER A 41 33.14 -19.10 14.24
CA SER A 41 33.95 -18.34 15.21
C SER A 41 34.60 -17.12 14.55
N GLN A 42 35.19 -17.31 13.37
CA GLN A 42 35.82 -16.24 12.59
C GLN A 42 34.79 -15.19 12.14
N ALA A 43 33.65 -15.64 11.63
CA ALA A 43 32.55 -14.75 11.24
C ALA A 43 32.07 -13.91 12.44
N ARG A 44 31.93 -14.52 13.62
CA ARG A 44 31.53 -13.83 14.85
C ARG A 44 32.59 -12.81 15.31
N THR A 45 33.87 -13.13 15.22
CA THR A 45 34.95 -12.18 15.56
C THR A 45 34.90 -10.96 14.64
N ILE A 46 34.77 -11.16 13.32
CA ILE A 46 34.65 -10.05 12.36
C ILE A 46 33.39 -9.23 12.63
N ALA A 47 32.25 -9.88 12.87
CA ALA A 47 31.01 -9.20 13.20
C ALA A 47 31.11 -8.40 14.51
N ASN A 48 31.81 -8.92 15.52
CA ASN A 48 32.08 -8.18 16.75
C ASN A 48 32.96 -6.95 16.50
N ILE A 49 33.97 -7.03 15.63
CA ILE A 49 34.79 -5.88 15.24
C ILE A 49 33.92 -4.83 14.55
N ILE A 50 33.12 -5.22 13.55
CA ILE A 50 32.21 -4.30 12.85
C ILE A 50 31.22 -3.66 13.83
N ARG A 51 30.66 -4.45 14.75
CA ARG A 51 29.76 -3.97 15.80
C ARG A 51 30.45 -2.92 16.68
N SER A 52 31.66 -3.18 17.15
CA SER A 52 32.41 -2.23 17.99
C SER A 52 32.72 -0.94 17.24
N LEU A 53 33.07 -1.01 15.95
CA LEU A 53 33.29 0.17 15.10
C LEU A 53 32.01 0.98 14.87
N ALA A 54 30.86 0.31 14.74
CA ALA A 54 29.56 0.97 14.63
C ALA A 54 29.14 1.63 15.95
N GLN A 55 29.36 0.96 17.09
CA GLN A 55 29.06 1.50 18.43
C GLN A 55 29.97 2.66 18.82
N ALA A 56 31.23 2.64 18.38
CA ALA A 56 32.17 3.75 18.55
C ALA A 56 31.89 4.94 17.61
N ASN A 57 30.84 4.87 16.77
CA ASN A 57 30.52 5.86 15.73
C ASN A 57 31.65 6.09 14.71
N THR A 58 32.62 5.18 14.59
CA THR A 58 33.66 5.24 13.56
C THR A 58 33.08 4.94 12.18
N ILE A 59 32.01 4.14 12.11
CA ILE A 59 31.32 3.77 10.87
C ILE A 59 29.81 3.95 11.06
N PRO A 60 29.08 4.60 10.13
CA PRO A 60 27.64 4.73 10.21
C PRO A 60 26.93 3.36 10.24
N PRO A 61 26.12 3.05 11.27
CA PRO A 61 25.39 1.77 11.35
C PRO A 61 24.52 1.51 10.12
N ARG A 62 23.89 2.56 9.58
CA ARG A 62 23.06 2.48 8.37
C ARG A 62 23.83 1.93 7.16
N LEU A 63 25.05 2.42 6.96
CA LEU A 63 25.90 2.00 5.84
C LEU A 63 26.22 0.51 5.95
N VAL A 64 26.57 0.05 7.16
CA VAL A 64 26.84 -1.36 7.44
C VAL A 64 25.62 -2.23 7.13
N CYS A 65 24.43 -1.86 7.63
CA CYS A 65 23.20 -2.61 7.38
C CYS A 65 22.88 -2.72 5.88
N ILE A 66 22.96 -1.60 5.15
CA ILE A 66 22.67 -1.58 3.71
C ILE A 66 23.71 -2.40 2.93
N CYS A 67 25.00 -2.27 3.24
CA CYS A 67 26.05 -3.06 2.60
C CYS A 67 25.88 -4.57 2.85
N LEU A 68 25.53 -4.98 4.07
CA LEU A 68 25.22 -6.37 4.39
C LEU A 68 24.01 -6.88 3.59
N LEU A 69 22.91 -6.10 3.61
CA LEU A 69 21.65 -6.49 2.98
C LEU A 69 21.68 -6.45 1.45
N ASN A 70 22.59 -5.70 0.83
CA ASN A 70 22.79 -5.66 -0.63
C ASN A 70 23.82 -6.65 -1.14
N HIS A 71 24.55 -7.33 -0.25
CA HIS A 71 25.64 -8.21 -0.66
C HIS A 71 25.12 -9.42 -1.47
N GLU A 72 25.75 -9.71 -2.60
CA GLU A 72 25.31 -10.78 -3.53
C GLU A 72 25.31 -12.18 -2.89
N GLN A 73 26.24 -12.40 -1.96
CA GLN A 73 26.37 -13.67 -1.22
C GLN A 73 25.39 -13.79 -0.05
N LEU A 74 24.55 -12.78 0.23
CA LEU A 74 23.50 -12.87 1.25
C LEU A 74 22.34 -13.72 0.74
N LYS A 75 22.56 -15.04 0.75
CA LYS A 75 21.58 -16.04 0.33
C LYS A 75 21.32 -17.06 1.44
N PRO A 76 20.13 -17.69 1.50
CA PRO A 76 19.79 -18.67 2.52
C PRO A 76 20.74 -19.88 2.56
N GLU A 77 21.42 -20.18 1.46
CA GLU A 77 22.41 -21.26 1.35
C GLU A 77 23.67 -20.96 2.17
N ASN A 78 24.11 -19.69 2.21
CA ASN A 78 25.27 -19.27 2.99
C ASN A 78 24.85 -18.94 4.44
N ARG A 79 24.61 -19.98 5.24
CA ARG A 79 24.06 -19.84 6.60
C ARG A 79 24.94 -19.05 7.55
N VAL A 80 26.25 -19.22 7.45
CA VAL A 80 27.21 -18.56 8.34
C VAL A 80 27.13 -17.06 8.12
N PHE A 81 27.19 -16.63 6.86
CA PHE A 81 27.06 -15.22 6.51
C PHE A 81 25.67 -14.68 6.83
N TRP A 82 24.61 -15.42 6.47
CA TRP A 82 23.22 -15.03 6.71
C TRP A 82 22.93 -14.78 8.20
N SER A 83 23.15 -15.80 9.04
CA SER A 83 22.91 -15.70 10.49
C SER A 83 23.73 -14.58 11.13
N THR A 84 25.00 -14.47 10.75
CA THR A 84 25.90 -13.44 11.29
C THR A 84 25.48 -12.03 10.85
N ALA A 85 25.07 -11.85 9.59
CA ALA A 85 24.64 -10.56 9.06
C ALA A 85 23.35 -10.08 9.74
N PHE A 86 22.31 -10.91 9.83
CA PHE A 86 21.05 -10.52 10.47
C PHE A 86 21.21 -10.32 11.99
N SER A 87 22.02 -11.14 12.65
CA SER A 87 22.36 -10.95 14.07
C SER A 87 23.13 -9.63 14.30
N LEU A 88 24.11 -9.31 13.44
CA LEU A 88 24.83 -8.04 13.51
C LEU A 88 23.89 -6.85 13.31
N ILE A 89 23.01 -6.90 12.30
CA ILE A 89 22.02 -5.85 12.04
C ILE A 89 21.14 -5.63 13.28
N ARG A 90 20.63 -6.72 13.89
CA ARG A 90 19.81 -6.65 15.12
C ARG A 90 20.51 -5.89 16.25
N HIS A 91 21.83 -5.97 16.37
CA HIS A 91 22.60 -5.28 17.42
C HIS A 91 22.90 -3.82 17.13
N ILE A 92 22.95 -3.41 15.86
CA ILE A 92 23.35 -2.04 15.46
C ILE A 92 22.17 -1.19 14.98
N ILE A 93 21.01 -1.79 14.71
CA ILE A 93 19.85 -1.12 14.11
C ILE A 93 19.33 0.06 14.96
N ALA A 94 19.52 0.02 16.28
CA ALA A 94 19.15 1.13 17.17
C ALA A 94 19.95 2.42 16.90
N GLY A 95 21.13 2.31 16.27
CA GLY A 95 21.92 3.46 15.84
C GLY A 95 21.55 4.00 14.46
N VAL A 96 20.49 3.48 13.83
CA VAL A 96 20.02 3.88 12.50
C VAL A 96 18.84 4.84 12.63
N ASP A 97 18.77 5.85 11.76
CA ASP A 97 17.64 6.77 11.71
C ASP A 97 16.35 6.06 11.23
N TYR A 98 15.17 6.53 11.66
CA TYR A 98 13.90 5.89 11.33
C TYR A 98 13.65 5.73 9.82
N LYS A 99 14.21 6.61 8.96
CA LYS A 99 14.09 6.45 7.50
C LYS A 99 14.98 5.31 7.00
N GLY A 100 16.20 5.19 7.54
CA GLY A 100 17.07 4.05 7.30
C GLY A 100 16.48 2.73 7.80
N VAL A 101 15.85 2.70 8.97
CA VAL A 101 15.18 1.49 9.47
C VAL A 101 14.02 1.08 8.56
N ARG A 102 13.24 2.03 8.04
CA ARG A 102 12.19 1.75 7.04
C ARG A 102 12.75 1.12 5.76
N GLU A 103 13.90 1.59 5.27
CA GLU A 103 14.59 1.00 4.12
C GLU A 103 15.08 -0.42 4.41
N ILE A 104 15.75 -0.62 5.55
CA ILE A 104 16.21 -1.92 6.04
C ILE A 104 15.05 -2.92 6.15
N MET A 105 13.90 -2.49 6.68
CA MET A 105 12.70 -3.31 6.78
C MET A 105 12.23 -3.81 5.40
N LYS A 106 12.18 -2.94 4.39
CA LYS A 106 11.81 -3.34 3.02
C LYS A 106 12.76 -4.41 2.48
N MET A 107 14.06 -4.18 2.64
CA MET A 107 15.08 -5.14 2.22
C MET A 107 14.90 -6.48 2.95
N CYS A 108 14.60 -6.48 4.25
CA CYS A 108 14.31 -7.71 4.99
C CYS A 108 13.09 -8.46 4.44
N LEU A 109 12.03 -7.74 4.07
CA LEU A 109 10.84 -8.33 3.43
C LEU A 109 11.15 -8.87 2.03
N GLU A 110 12.02 -8.23 1.26
CA GLU A 110 12.51 -8.75 -0.02
C GLU A 110 13.34 -10.02 0.17
N ARG A 111 14.21 -10.06 1.20
CA ARG A 111 14.99 -11.25 1.56
C ARG A 111 14.10 -12.41 2.03
N CYS A 112 12.95 -12.14 2.66
CA CYS A 112 11.95 -13.19 2.95
C CYS A 112 11.49 -13.91 1.69
N ARG A 113 11.30 -13.18 0.58
CA ARG A 113 10.80 -13.75 -0.69
C ARG A 113 11.81 -14.67 -1.38
N LEU A 114 13.09 -14.61 -0.99
CA LEU A 114 14.11 -15.52 -1.51
C LEU A 114 14.01 -16.92 -0.91
N LEU A 115 13.33 -17.06 0.24
CA LEU A 115 13.12 -18.36 0.87
C LEU A 115 11.96 -19.10 0.18
N PRO A 116 12.11 -20.42 -0.06
CA PRO A 116 11.04 -21.21 -0.67
C PRO A 116 9.82 -21.27 0.25
N GLY A 117 8.63 -21.41 -0.33
CA GLY A 117 7.39 -21.52 0.43
C GLY A 117 7.37 -22.71 1.40
N GLU A 118 7.98 -23.83 1.03
CA GLU A 118 8.23 -24.95 1.96
C GLU A 118 9.68 -24.88 2.47
N LEU A 119 9.83 -24.57 3.76
CA LEU A 119 11.13 -24.47 4.39
C LEU A 119 11.70 -25.86 4.67
N ARG A 120 12.89 -26.15 4.12
CA ARG A 120 13.66 -27.32 4.56
C ARG A 120 14.10 -27.11 6.01
N HIS A 121 14.24 -28.18 6.80
CA HIS A 121 14.78 -28.11 8.19
C HIS A 121 16.06 -27.27 8.30
N SER A 122 16.83 -27.28 7.23
CA SER A 122 18.12 -26.67 7.12
C SER A 122 18.03 -25.13 6.90
N GLN A 123 16.90 -24.63 6.39
CA GLN A 123 16.60 -23.20 6.20
C GLN A 123 15.84 -22.57 7.37
N VAL A 124 15.29 -23.38 8.29
CA VAL A 124 14.55 -22.90 9.47
C VAL A 124 15.37 -21.92 10.32
N PRO A 125 16.67 -22.15 10.62
CA PRO A 125 17.46 -21.18 11.38
C PRO A 125 17.65 -19.86 10.62
N SER A 126 17.80 -19.90 9.30
CA SER A 126 17.93 -18.71 8.47
C SER A 126 16.66 -17.85 8.53
N MET A 127 15.48 -18.48 8.50
CA MET A 127 14.21 -17.78 8.69
C MET A 127 14.05 -17.22 10.11
N ALA A 128 14.44 -17.99 11.13
CA ALA A 128 14.30 -17.59 12.53
C ALA A 128 15.03 -16.26 12.83
N VAL A 129 16.30 -16.13 12.40
CA VAL A 129 17.08 -14.91 12.64
C VAL A 129 16.47 -13.70 11.92
N LEU A 130 15.92 -13.90 10.72
CA LEU A 130 15.24 -12.83 9.98
C LEU A 130 13.93 -12.42 10.68
N LYS A 131 13.12 -13.40 11.11
CA LYS A 131 11.88 -13.17 11.86
C LYS A 131 12.15 -12.42 13.16
N GLU A 132 13.20 -12.77 13.89
CA GLU A 132 13.62 -12.06 15.11
C GLU A 132 13.96 -10.58 14.85
N LEU A 133 14.59 -10.28 13.71
CA LEU A 133 14.86 -8.89 13.33
C LEU A 133 13.57 -8.14 12.98
N LEU A 134 12.66 -8.77 12.23
CA LEU A 134 11.36 -8.17 11.91
C LEU A 134 10.51 -7.95 13.16
N CYS A 135 10.53 -8.88 14.12
CA CYS A 135 9.89 -8.71 15.42
C CYS A 135 10.43 -7.48 16.15
N LEU A 136 11.76 -7.27 16.15
CA LEU A 136 12.38 -6.09 16.76
C LEU A 136 11.97 -4.78 16.05
N ILE A 137 11.90 -4.78 14.72
CA ILE A 137 11.48 -3.61 13.94
C ILE A 137 10.00 -3.27 14.21
N CYS A 138 9.15 -4.30 14.34
CA CYS A 138 7.72 -4.14 14.61
C CYS A 138 7.39 -3.97 16.10
N ASP A 139 8.38 -4.00 16.99
CA ASP A 139 8.17 -3.86 18.43
C ASP A 139 7.90 -2.38 18.79
N PRO A 140 6.72 -2.04 19.33
CA PRO A 140 6.42 -0.68 19.76
C PRO A 140 7.35 -0.19 20.87
N THR A 141 7.89 -1.09 21.69
CA THR A 141 8.77 -0.74 22.83
C THR A 141 10.19 -0.40 22.37
N ALA A 142 10.64 -0.98 21.26
CA ALA A 142 11.94 -0.66 20.67
C ALA A 142 11.95 0.71 19.98
N ALA A 143 10.77 1.21 19.58
CA ALA A 143 10.56 2.55 19.02
C ALA A 143 11.52 2.95 17.87
N LEU A 144 11.96 1.97 17.06
CA LEU A 144 12.93 2.19 15.98
C LEU A 144 12.38 3.06 14.84
N LEU A 145 11.08 2.99 14.59
CA LEU A 145 10.37 3.90 13.70
C LEU A 145 8.89 4.05 14.09
N PRO A 146 8.22 5.14 13.69
CA PRO A 146 6.79 5.27 13.84
C PRO A 146 6.04 4.10 13.19
N ALA A 147 5.19 3.43 13.97
CA ALA A 147 4.47 2.24 13.54
C ALA A 147 3.57 2.48 12.29
N TYR A 148 3.06 3.69 12.09
CA TYR A 148 2.35 4.08 10.87
C TYR A 148 3.20 3.95 9.60
N PHE A 149 4.51 4.21 9.66
CA PHE A 149 5.39 4.01 8.50
C PHE A 149 5.58 2.55 8.15
N ILE A 150 5.55 1.66 9.14
CA ILE A 150 5.58 0.21 8.92
C ILE A 150 4.31 -0.19 8.15
N VAL A 151 3.12 0.14 8.67
CA VAL A 151 1.85 -0.20 8.01
C VAL A 151 1.73 0.37 6.60
N ASN A 152 2.13 1.64 6.40
CA ASN A 152 2.11 2.27 5.09
C ASN A 152 2.95 1.49 4.07
N GLU A 153 4.12 1.00 4.47
CA GLU A 153 4.97 0.18 3.60
C GLU A 153 4.41 -1.22 3.38
N LEU A 154 3.88 -1.86 4.43
CA LEU A 154 3.26 -3.18 4.29
C LEU A 154 2.07 -3.14 3.33
N LEU A 155 1.17 -2.17 3.46
CA LEU A 155 0.00 -2.03 2.57
C LEU A 155 0.38 -1.62 1.14
N LYS A 156 1.51 -0.95 0.93
CA LYS A 156 2.03 -0.69 -0.43
C LYS A 156 2.59 -1.95 -1.08
N LEU A 157 3.28 -2.78 -0.31
CA LEU A 157 3.86 -4.03 -0.80
C LEU A 157 2.80 -5.13 -0.96
N CYS A 158 1.77 -5.11 -0.13
CA CYS A 158 0.76 -6.15 0.02
C CYS A 158 -0.64 -5.51 0.23
N PRO A 159 -1.27 -4.93 -0.81
CA PRO A 159 -2.51 -4.15 -0.68
C PRO A 159 -3.73 -4.95 -0.20
N ASP A 160 -3.77 -6.27 -0.42
CA ASP A 160 -4.96 -7.10 -0.16
C ASP A 160 -4.73 -8.19 0.91
N TYR A 161 -3.69 -8.10 1.74
CA TYR A 161 -3.31 -9.15 2.73
C TYR A 161 -2.99 -10.54 2.16
N HIS A 162 -3.23 -10.78 0.86
CA HIS A 162 -3.12 -12.10 0.24
C HIS A 162 -1.71 -12.51 -0.17
N ARG A 163 -0.75 -11.58 -0.24
CA ARG A 163 0.62 -11.85 -0.70
C ARG A 163 1.67 -11.43 0.31
N TRP A 164 1.62 -12.01 1.51
CA TRP A 164 2.73 -11.85 2.45
C TRP A 164 4.02 -12.41 1.87
N PRO A 165 5.19 -11.81 2.18
CA PRO A 165 6.48 -12.26 1.65
C PRO A 165 6.77 -13.74 1.93
N HIS A 166 6.34 -14.22 3.09
CA HIS A 166 6.50 -15.61 3.52
C HIS A 166 5.47 -15.97 4.60
N TRP A 167 4.98 -17.20 4.64
CA TRP A 167 3.94 -17.64 5.59
C TRP A 167 4.42 -17.55 7.06
N GLU A 168 5.69 -17.87 7.34
CA GLU A 168 6.26 -17.84 8.70
C GLU A 168 6.24 -16.44 9.38
N VAL A 169 6.25 -15.37 8.58
CA VAL A 169 6.14 -13.97 9.06
C VAL A 169 4.73 -13.41 8.88
N SER A 170 3.84 -14.13 8.19
CA SER A 170 2.49 -13.64 7.88
C SER A 170 1.72 -13.25 9.13
N ARG A 171 1.71 -14.10 10.16
CA ARG A 171 1.02 -13.82 11.41
C ARG A 171 1.51 -12.54 12.09
N LEU A 172 2.83 -12.36 12.19
CA LEU A 172 3.44 -11.15 12.76
C LEU A 172 2.96 -9.89 12.02
N LEU A 173 2.97 -9.93 10.68
CA LEU A 173 2.62 -8.77 9.87
C LEU A 173 1.10 -8.51 9.86
N THR A 174 0.28 -9.56 9.81
CA THR A 174 -1.19 -9.46 9.92
C THR A 174 -1.58 -8.86 11.26
N ASP A 175 -1.11 -9.43 12.38
CA ASP A 175 -1.42 -8.95 13.73
C ASP A 175 -1.00 -7.47 13.88
N PHE A 176 0.15 -7.09 13.31
CA PHE A 176 0.62 -5.71 13.32
C PHE A 176 -0.29 -4.76 12.52
N VAL A 177 -0.74 -5.15 11.32
CA VAL A 177 -1.63 -4.31 10.51
C VAL A 177 -3.03 -4.24 11.11
N GLU A 178 -3.56 -5.33 11.66
CA GLU A 178 -4.87 -5.37 12.31
C GLU A 178 -4.96 -4.44 13.52
N ASN A 179 -3.86 -4.22 14.25
CA ASN A 179 -3.82 -3.22 15.33
C ASN A 179 -4.14 -1.79 14.85
N PHE A 180 -3.93 -1.49 13.56
CA PHE A 180 -4.26 -0.19 12.96
C PHE A 180 -5.70 -0.10 12.46
N GLN A 181 -6.48 -1.18 12.53
CA GLN A 181 -7.89 -1.17 12.13
C GLN A 181 -8.71 -0.20 12.98
N ARG A 182 -8.41 -0.08 14.28
CA ARG A 182 -9.06 0.90 15.16
C ARG A 182 -8.77 2.35 14.73
N ALA A 183 -7.54 2.62 14.30
CA ALA A 183 -7.17 3.93 13.76
C ALA A 183 -7.90 4.22 12.43
N ALA A 184 -8.05 3.21 11.57
CA ALA A 184 -8.83 3.34 10.35
C ALA A 184 -10.32 3.61 10.65
N GLN A 185 -10.89 2.96 11.67
CA GLN A 185 -12.27 3.18 12.13
C GLN A 185 -12.49 4.61 12.64
N LEU A 186 -11.55 5.16 13.43
CA LEU A 186 -11.62 6.56 13.91
C LEU A 186 -11.65 7.59 12.77
N LEU A 187 -11.01 7.28 11.64
CA LEU A 187 -10.96 8.14 10.45
C LEU A 187 -12.08 7.87 9.44
N SER A 188 -12.94 6.88 9.72
CA SER A 188 -13.99 6.42 8.82
C SER A 188 -15.36 6.87 9.32
N ILE A 189 -16.24 7.21 8.36
CA ILE A 189 -17.65 7.42 8.66
C ILE A 189 -18.35 6.06 8.68
N VAL A 190 -19.01 5.75 9.79
CA VAL A 190 -19.78 4.51 9.94
C VAL A 190 -20.85 4.43 8.86
N ASN A 191 -20.93 3.29 8.15
CA ASN A 191 -21.88 3.06 7.06
C ASN A 191 -21.82 4.10 5.92
N ARG A 192 -20.67 4.75 5.67
CA ARG A 192 -20.53 5.77 4.59
C ARG A 192 -21.06 5.31 3.24
N THR A 193 -20.86 4.04 2.88
CA THR A 193 -21.32 3.41 1.64
C THR A 193 -22.85 3.37 1.50
N LYS A 194 -23.59 3.43 2.61
CA LYS A 194 -25.06 3.43 2.67
C LYS A 194 -25.66 4.83 2.78
N LEU A 195 -24.86 5.82 3.17
CA LEU A 195 -25.32 7.21 3.21
C LEU A 195 -25.62 7.70 1.78
N ARG A 196 -26.64 8.53 1.65
CA ARG A 196 -27.09 9.09 0.37
C ARG A 196 -27.27 10.60 0.52
N PRO A 197 -26.70 11.41 -0.37
CA PRO A 197 -26.95 12.84 -0.36
C PRO A 197 -28.34 13.16 -0.93
N VAL A 198 -28.82 14.33 -0.56
CA VAL A 198 -29.89 15.04 -1.27
C VAL A 198 -29.22 15.97 -2.26
N VAL A 199 -29.63 15.93 -3.53
CA VAL A 199 -29.09 16.83 -4.57
C VAL A 199 -29.58 18.24 -4.33
N GLU A 200 -28.63 19.15 -4.13
CA GLU A 200 -28.87 20.58 -4.00
C GLU A 200 -28.40 21.31 -5.26
N HIS A 201 -29.17 22.31 -5.68
CA HIS A 201 -28.96 23.08 -6.91
C HIS A 201 -28.49 24.53 -6.64
N SER A 202 -28.24 24.88 -5.37
CA SER A 202 -27.95 26.24 -4.91
C SER A 202 -26.51 26.71 -5.18
N GLY A 203 -25.68 25.90 -5.87
CA GLY A 203 -24.29 26.21 -6.18
C GLY A 203 -23.34 26.26 -4.97
N HIS A 204 -23.85 26.08 -3.74
CA HIS A 204 -23.06 26.17 -2.50
C HIS A 204 -22.50 24.81 -2.03
N CYS A 205 -21.95 24.06 -2.97
CA CYS A 205 -21.57 22.68 -2.75
C CYS A 205 -20.16 22.47 -2.14
N GLY A 206 -19.44 23.54 -1.79
CA GLY A 206 -18.00 23.50 -1.51
C GLY A 206 -17.57 22.55 -0.38
N TRP A 207 -18.24 22.58 0.77
CA TRP A 207 -17.89 21.74 1.92
C TRP A 207 -18.62 20.39 1.89
N SER A 208 -19.92 20.37 1.60
CA SER A 208 -20.74 19.15 1.59
C SER A 208 -20.26 18.10 0.58
N ILE A 209 -19.78 18.52 -0.60
CA ILE A 209 -19.30 17.57 -1.63
C ILE A 209 -18.01 16.85 -1.24
N SER A 210 -17.19 17.39 -0.34
CA SER A 210 -15.93 16.75 0.05
C SER A 210 -16.13 15.32 0.59
N SER A 211 -17.24 15.06 1.28
CA SER A 211 -17.62 13.73 1.78
C SER A 211 -18.13 12.78 0.69
N TRP A 212 -18.50 13.30 -0.47
CA TRP A 212 -19.04 12.54 -1.61
C TRP A 212 -18.08 12.44 -2.79
N LYS A 213 -16.87 12.97 -2.66
CA LYS A 213 -15.84 12.88 -3.71
C LYS A 213 -15.45 11.43 -3.98
N LEU A 214 -15.47 11.09 -5.26
CA LEU A 214 -15.07 9.81 -5.82
C LEU A 214 -13.94 10.03 -6.83
N ASP A 215 -13.04 9.07 -6.91
CA ASP A 215 -12.05 9.04 -7.97
C ASP A 215 -12.73 8.77 -9.33
N CYS A 216 -12.39 9.57 -10.35
CA CYS A 216 -13.06 9.51 -11.66
C CYS A 216 -12.72 8.25 -12.48
N SER A 217 -11.64 7.54 -12.13
CA SER A 217 -11.21 6.32 -12.82
C SER A 217 -11.72 5.05 -12.14
N THR A 218 -11.75 5.03 -10.81
CA THR A 218 -12.07 3.84 -10.02
C THR A 218 -13.40 3.92 -9.28
N LEU A 219 -14.05 5.09 -9.22
CA LEU A 219 -15.24 5.36 -8.39
C LEU A 219 -15.07 5.03 -6.90
N LYS A 220 -13.83 5.02 -6.40
CA LYS A 220 -13.54 4.78 -4.98
C LYS A 220 -13.54 6.08 -4.19
N PHE A 221 -13.78 5.98 -2.88
CA PHE A 221 -13.64 7.13 -1.99
C PHE A 221 -12.18 7.58 -1.89
N GLY A 222 -11.97 8.90 -1.83
CA GLY A 222 -10.67 9.48 -1.48
C GLY A 222 -10.37 9.33 0.01
N LEU A 223 -9.87 8.16 0.42
CA LEU A 223 -9.50 7.87 1.80
C LEU A 223 -8.16 8.54 2.17
N LYS A 224 -8.00 8.90 3.45
CA LYS A 224 -6.80 9.60 3.94
C LYS A 224 -5.72 8.61 4.35
N GLY A 225 -4.57 8.65 3.67
CA GLY A 225 -3.45 7.78 4.01
C GLY A 225 -3.69 6.30 3.69
N THR A 226 -2.67 5.48 3.92
CA THR A 226 -2.67 4.03 3.69
C THR A 226 -2.89 3.33 5.02
N LEU A 227 -4.15 3.07 5.31
CA LEU A 227 -4.59 2.38 6.51
C LEU A 227 -5.44 1.16 6.14
N PRO A 228 -5.58 0.20 7.06
CA PRO A 228 -6.40 -1.00 6.88
C PRO A 228 -7.90 -0.65 6.95
N TYR A 229 -8.40 0.06 5.93
CA TYR A 229 -9.81 0.42 5.81
C TYR A 229 -10.68 -0.81 5.54
N CYS A 230 -11.95 -0.74 5.93
CA CYS A 230 -12.94 -1.77 5.59
C CYS A 230 -13.01 -1.97 4.07
N SER A 231 -13.16 -3.22 3.65
CA SER A 231 -13.27 -3.60 2.23
C SER A 231 -14.39 -2.85 1.50
N GLU A 232 -15.50 -2.57 2.18
CA GLU A 232 -16.60 -1.77 1.64
C GLU A 232 -16.21 -0.33 1.27
N LEU A 233 -15.27 0.29 1.99
CA LEU A 233 -14.80 1.65 1.68
C LEU A 233 -13.78 1.67 0.54
N LEU A 234 -13.07 0.55 0.35
CA LEU A 234 -12.07 0.36 -0.69
C LEU A 234 -12.69 -0.10 -2.02
N SER A 235 -13.94 -0.56 -2.00
CA SER A 235 -14.68 -0.96 -3.18
C SER A 235 -15.21 0.26 -3.96
N PRO A 236 -15.36 0.15 -5.29
CA PRO A 236 -15.99 1.19 -6.10
C PRO A 236 -17.43 1.44 -5.64
N GLN A 237 -17.89 2.69 -5.73
CA GLN A 237 -19.21 3.13 -5.25
C GLN A 237 -20.15 3.54 -6.40
N PRO A 238 -20.48 2.64 -7.35
CA PRO A 238 -21.34 2.98 -8.48
C PRO A 238 -22.76 3.31 -8.05
N GLN A 239 -23.26 2.67 -6.98
CA GLN A 239 -24.61 2.90 -6.46
C GLN A 239 -24.82 4.32 -5.94
N LEU A 240 -23.79 4.91 -5.33
CA LEU A 240 -23.84 6.30 -4.86
C LEU A 240 -23.97 7.26 -6.04
N LEU A 241 -23.16 7.07 -7.09
CA LEU A 241 -23.23 7.90 -8.30
C LEU A 241 -24.57 7.72 -9.03
N ASN A 242 -25.07 6.48 -9.13
CA ASN A 242 -26.35 6.16 -9.76
C ASN A 242 -27.53 6.84 -9.03
N HIS A 243 -27.51 6.85 -7.69
CA HIS A 243 -28.51 7.54 -6.88
C HIS A 243 -28.58 9.04 -7.19
N VAL A 244 -27.41 9.70 -7.29
CA VAL A 244 -27.33 11.13 -7.61
C VAL A 244 -27.80 11.40 -9.04
N LEU A 245 -27.38 10.58 -10.02
CA LEU A 245 -27.78 10.72 -11.43
C LEU A 245 -29.28 10.59 -11.66
N ARG A 246 -30.00 9.84 -10.82
CA ARG A 246 -31.47 9.70 -10.91
C ARG A 246 -32.22 10.96 -10.50
N GLN A 247 -31.59 11.84 -9.72
CA GLN A 247 -32.24 13.05 -9.22
C GLN A 247 -32.17 14.17 -10.27
N PRO A 248 -33.23 14.99 -10.38
CA PRO A 248 -33.24 16.15 -11.26
C PRO A 248 -32.19 17.18 -10.81
N TYR A 249 -31.69 17.97 -11.76
CA TYR A 249 -30.69 19.03 -11.52
C TYR A 249 -29.34 18.55 -10.91
N SER A 250 -29.02 17.25 -11.00
CA SER A 250 -27.82 16.65 -10.41
C SER A 250 -26.50 16.94 -11.13
N LYS A 251 -26.54 17.61 -12.29
CA LYS A 251 -25.38 17.84 -13.16
C LYS A 251 -24.17 18.41 -12.43
N GLU A 252 -24.36 19.50 -11.68
CA GLU A 252 -23.25 20.18 -10.99
C GLU A 252 -22.66 19.31 -9.88
N MET A 253 -23.54 18.68 -9.08
CA MET A 253 -23.12 17.78 -8.01
C MET A 253 -22.34 16.59 -8.55
N VAL A 254 -22.79 15.96 -9.63
CA VAL A 254 -22.06 14.88 -10.30
C VAL A 254 -20.69 15.38 -10.75
N CYS A 255 -20.64 16.50 -11.49
CA CYS A 255 -19.38 17.06 -11.96
C CYS A 255 -18.40 17.34 -10.81
N SER A 256 -18.87 17.82 -9.66
CA SER A 256 -18.03 18.07 -8.49
C SER A 256 -17.67 16.80 -7.71
N MET A 257 -18.52 15.76 -7.70
CA MET A 257 -18.21 14.48 -7.05
C MET A 257 -17.07 13.73 -7.74
N ILE A 258 -17.00 13.78 -9.07
CA ILE A 258 -15.95 13.12 -9.87
C ILE A 258 -14.86 14.10 -10.37
N ASP A 259 -14.80 15.30 -9.78
CA ASP A 259 -13.82 16.36 -10.11
C ASP A 259 -13.70 16.66 -11.63
N MET A 260 -14.83 16.62 -12.34
CA MET A 260 -14.96 16.96 -13.77
C MET A 260 -15.00 18.48 -13.97
N SER A 261 -13.94 19.18 -13.54
CA SER A 261 -13.78 20.61 -13.79
C SER A 261 -13.00 20.85 -15.08
N LYS A 262 -13.73 21.15 -16.17
CA LYS A 262 -13.25 21.88 -17.37
C LYS A 262 -12.28 21.19 -18.36
N LYS A 263 -11.84 19.94 -18.15
CA LYS A 263 -11.07 19.20 -19.18
C LYS A 263 -11.96 18.24 -19.95
N LYS A 264 -11.79 18.13 -21.27
CA LYS A 264 -12.39 17.12 -22.16
C LYS A 264 -11.84 15.71 -21.84
N GLN A 265 -12.00 15.27 -20.61
CA GLN A 265 -11.50 13.98 -20.15
C GLN A 265 -12.63 12.98 -20.23
N ARG A 266 -12.44 11.94 -21.03
CA ARG A 266 -13.38 10.83 -21.13
C ARG A 266 -13.43 10.10 -19.78
N CYS A 267 -14.60 10.03 -19.15
CA CYS A 267 -14.80 9.31 -17.90
C CYS A 267 -15.58 8.03 -18.20
N VAL A 268 -14.85 6.94 -18.45
CA VAL A 268 -15.44 5.62 -18.79
C VAL A 268 -16.38 5.14 -17.67
N ALA A 269 -15.99 5.36 -16.41
CA ALA A 269 -16.81 4.98 -15.27
C ALA A 269 -18.16 5.71 -15.24
N LEU A 270 -18.21 6.99 -15.64
CA LEU A 270 -19.47 7.73 -15.78
C LEU A 270 -20.29 7.23 -16.97
N GLU A 271 -19.67 6.99 -18.12
CA GLU A 271 -20.32 6.43 -19.31
C GLU A 271 -21.01 5.10 -18.98
N GLU A 272 -20.32 4.19 -18.29
CA GLU A 272 -20.89 2.92 -17.84
C GLU A 272 -22.07 3.11 -16.89
N GLN A 273 -22.00 4.06 -15.95
CA GLN A 273 -23.14 4.35 -15.07
C GLN A 273 -24.34 4.93 -15.81
N LEU A 274 -24.13 5.75 -16.84
CA LEU A 274 -25.20 6.26 -17.69
C LEU A 274 -25.85 5.13 -18.51
N ILE A 275 -25.06 4.22 -19.07
CA ILE A 275 -25.56 3.03 -19.78
C ILE A 275 -26.39 2.16 -18.82
N ASN A 276 -25.87 1.87 -17.63
CA ASN A 276 -26.58 1.09 -16.61
C ASN A 276 -27.91 1.75 -16.19
N LEU A 277 -27.94 3.08 -16.12
CA LEU A 277 -29.15 3.83 -15.84
C LEU A 277 -30.17 3.70 -16.98
N MET A 278 -29.74 3.84 -18.24
CA MET A 278 -30.62 3.65 -19.41
C MET A 278 -31.21 2.24 -19.45
N ILE A 279 -30.39 1.21 -19.23
CA ILE A 279 -30.85 -0.19 -19.17
C ILE A 279 -31.87 -0.37 -18.03
N SER A 280 -31.59 0.23 -16.86
CA SER A 280 -32.52 0.16 -15.72
C SER A 280 -33.86 0.84 -16.03
N SER A 281 -33.84 1.99 -16.69
CA SER A 281 -35.05 2.70 -17.12
C SER A 281 -35.84 1.90 -18.15
N LEU A 282 -35.17 1.30 -19.15
CA LEU A 282 -35.82 0.44 -20.14
C LEU A 282 -36.51 -0.77 -19.49
N ARG A 283 -35.88 -1.40 -18.49
CA ARG A 283 -36.49 -2.50 -17.73
C ARG A 283 -37.74 -2.05 -16.98
N ILE A 284 -37.72 -0.86 -16.37
CA ILE A 284 -38.87 -0.30 -15.65
C ILE A 284 -40.01 0.00 -16.64
N CYS A 285 -39.72 0.60 -17.80
CA CYS A 285 -40.72 0.85 -18.84
C CYS A 285 -41.38 -0.45 -19.29
N HIS A 286 -40.58 -1.46 -19.64
CA HIS A 286 -41.10 -2.77 -20.06
C HIS A 286 -41.97 -3.44 -19.00
N ALA A 287 -41.56 -3.41 -17.72
CA ALA A 287 -42.36 -3.95 -16.62
C ALA A 287 -43.69 -3.20 -16.45
N THR A 288 -43.66 -1.87 -16.61
CA THR A 288 -44.85 -1.01 -16.54
C THR A 288 -45.80 -1.31 -17.70
N ASP A 289 -45.27 -1.54 -18.90
CA ASP A 289 -46.07 -1.89 -20.08
C ASP A 289 -46.78 -3.24 -19.91
N LEU A 290 -46.09 -4.25 -19.38
CA LEU A 290 -46.70 -5.56 -19.07
C LEU A 290 -47.79 -5.44 -18.00
N TYR A 291 -47.55 -4.65 -16.95
CA TYR A 291 -48.56 -4.37 -15.93
C TYR A 291 -49.80 -3.68 -16.53
N ASN A 292 -49.60 -2.69 -17.40
CA ASN A 292 -50.69 -2.02 -18.08
C ASN A 292 -51.45 -2.94 -19.04
N GLN A 293 -50.77 -3.88 -19.71
CA GLN A 293 -51.41 -4.87 -20.59
C GLN A 293 -52.27 -5.87 -19.81
N SER A 294 -51.77 -6.39 -18.68
CA SER A 294 -52.53 -7.30 -17.82
C SER A 294 -53.79 -6.64 -17.22
N ASN A 295 -53.67 -5.39 -16.76
CA ASN A 295 -54.84 -4.64 -16.28
C ASN A 295 -55.87 -4.39 -17.39
N ARG A 296 -55.44 -4.14 -18.64
CA ARG A 296 -56.36 -3.99 -19.77
C ARG A 296 -57.11 -5.28 -20.09
N THR A 297 -56.47 -6.45 -19.96
CA THR A 297 -57.12 -7.76 -20.17
C THR A 297 -58.16 -8.04 -19.10
N ILE A 298 -57.85 -7.76 -17.82
CA ILE A 298 -58.80 -7.91 -16.71
C ILE A 298 -60.03 -6.99 -16.88
N THR A 299 -59.83 -5.74 -17.30
CA THR A 299 -60.95 -4.82 -17.56
C THR A 299 -61.78 -5.21 -18.78
N ALA A 300 -61.18 -5.87 -19.77
CA ALA A 300 -61.90 -6.36 -20.94
C ALA A 300 -62.78 -7.57 -20.60
N ASP A 301 -62.29 -8.51 -19.79
CA ASP A 301 -63.06 -9.68 -19.34
C ASP A 301 -64.20 -9.33 -18.38
N ALA A 302 -64.06 -8.25 -17.59
CA ALA A 302 -65.13 -7.72 -16.75
C ALA A 302 -66.24 -7.00 -17.54
N ALA A 303 -65.95 -6.54 -18.77
CA ALA A 303 -66.93 -5.88 -19.64
C ALA A 303 -67.71 -6.86 -20.53
N THR A 304 -67.23 -8.10 -20.68
CA THR A 304 -67.83 -9.15 -21.51
C THR A 304 -68.66 -10.18 -20.74
N THR A 305 -68.97 -9.95 -19.44
CA THR A 305 -69.98 -10.75 -18.75
C THR A 305 -71.37 -10.18 -19.04
N PRO A 306 -72.20 -10.81 -19.90
CA PRO A 306 -73.57 -10.36 -20.07
C PRO A 306 -74.35 -10.72 -18.81
N THR A 307 -75.06 -9.74 -18.25
CA THR A 307 -76.18 -9.96 -17.33
C THR A 307 -77.21 -10.87 -17.99
N SER A 308 -77.12 -12.19 -17.78
CA SER A 308 -78.24 -13.10 -17.97
C SER A 308 -79.08 -13.08 -16.69
N ALA A 309 -79.94 -12.05 -16.58
CA ALA A 309 -81.05 -12.04 -15.65
C ALA A 309 -82.34 -11.93 -16.47
N ALA A 310 -82.93 -13.09 -16.75
CA ALA A 310 -84.35 -13.32 -17.01
C ALA A 310 -84.60 -14.83 -16.98
#